data_AF-A0A8T7HK85-F1
#
_entry.id   AF-A0A8T7HK85-F1
#
_cell.length_a   1.000
_cell.length_b   1.000
_cell.length_c   1.000
_cell.angle_alpha   90.00
_cell.angle_beta   90.00
_cell.angle_gamma   90.00
#
_symmetry.space_group_name_H-M   'P 1'
#
loop_
_entity.id
_entity.type
_entity.pdbx_description
1 polymer ?
#
loop_
_entity_poly.entity_id
_entity_poly.type
_entity_poly.pdbx_seq_one_letter_code
_entity_poly.pdbx_strand_id
1 'polypeptide(L)'
;MKTEKEIRTLLDEFFFEFNNIDSINNLDRTWFLSGYLRALNDVLEKPHKHKLFVCNQGENRSKTAVTLFGGRCVGIYTNLTKEDLDWADIVYVFEEDQRTEIGKRFPEEYLQKKILNLDIPDIYSYMNPKLVLELKKKMR
;
A
#
# COMPACT_ATOMS: atom_id res chain seq x y z
N MET A 1 16.81 5.39 0.27
CA MET A 1 16.34 6.49 1.11
C MET A 1 16.94 7.73 0.50
N LYS A 2 16.15 8.61 -0.12
CA LYS A 2 16.70 9.85 -0.65
C LYS A 2 17.12 10.74 0.51
N THR A 3 18.26 11.38 0.37
CA THR A 3 18.89 12.21 1.41
C THR A 3 18.07 13.48 1.63
N GLU A 4 18.14 14.07 2.82
CA GLU A 4 17.50 15.36 3.17
C GLU A 4 17.79 16.47 2.13
N LYS A 5 18.93 16.36 1.44
CA LYS A 5 19.36 17.22 0.35
C LYS A 5 18.47 17.13 -0.89
N GLU A 6 18.00 15.94 -1.27
CA GLU A 6 17.13 15.73 -2.44
C GLU A 6 15.70 16.25 -2.19
N ILE A 7 15.22 16.19 -0.94
CA ILE A 7 13.91 16.73 -0.55
C ILE A 7 13.93 18.27 -0.61
N ARG A 8 15.00 18.90 -0.14
CA ARG A 8 15.18 20.36 -0.24
C ARG A 8 15.16 20.85 -1.68
N THR A 9 15.86 20.16 -2.59
CA THR A 9 15.88 20.54 -4.00
C THR A 9 14.49 20.47 -4.64
N LEU A 10 13.71 19.43 -4.36
CA LEU A 10 12.35 19.30 -4.87
C LEU A 10 11.42 20.41 -4.34
N LEU A 11 11.55 20.75 -3.04
CA LEU A 11 10.78 21.85 -2.45
C LEU A 11 11.13 23.20 -3.10
N ASP A 12 12.40 23.47 -3.35
CA ASP A 12 12.86 24.71 -3.97
C ASP A 12 12.34 24.86 -5.42
N GLU A 13 12.40 23.78 -6.22
CA GLU A 13 11.86 23.74 -7.59
C GLU A 13 10.35 24.00 -7.61
N PHE A 14 9.62 23.43 -6.67
CA PHE A 14 8.18 23.66 -6.56
C PHE A 14 7.81 25.07 -6.15
N PHE A 15 8.49 25.65 -5.16
CA PHE A 15 8.21 27.03 -4.78
C PHE A 15 8.47 27.98 -5.96
N PHE A 16 9.47 27.69 -6.79
CA PHE A 16 9.73 28.46 -8.01
C PHE A 16 8.59 28.35 -9.02
N GLU A 17 8.14 27.14 -9.33
CA GLU A 17 7.04 26.93 -10.28
C GLU A 17 5.71 27.50 -9.76
N PHE A 18 5.38 27.27 -8.49
CA PHE A 18 4.16 27.77 -7.86
C PHE A 18 4.06 29.30 -7.88
N ASN A 19 5.18 29.99 -7.64
CA ASN A 19 5.22 31.45 -7.66
C ASN A 19 5.12 32.05 -9.08
N ASN A 20 5.40 31.26 -10.13
CA ASN A 20 5.28 31.67 -11.52
C ASN A 20 3.91 31.34 -12.15
N ILE A 21 2.97 30.73 -11.40
CA ILE A 21 1.60 30.50 -11.89
C ILE A 21 0.84 31.83 -11.88
N ASP A 22 0.38 32.26 -13.05
CA ASP A 22 -0.40 33.48 -13.24
C ASP A 22 -1.54 33.58 -12.22
N SER A 23 -1.64 34.74 -11.58
CA SER A 23 -2.56 35.03 -10.47
C SER A 23 -4.04 35.02 -10.84
N ILE A 24 -4.37 34.83 -12.12
CA ILE A 24 -5.70 35.11 -12.68
C ILE A 24 -6.69 33.96 -12.47
N ASN A 25 -6.24 32.72 -12.30
CA ASN A 25 -7.12 31.56 -12.07
C ASN A 25 -6.73 30.76 -10.82
N ASN A 26 -7.46 30.97 -9.74
CA ASN A 26 -7.33 30.19 -8.49
C ASN A 26 -7.52 28.66 -8.68
N LEU A 27 -8.20 28.24 -9.76
CA LEU A 27 -8.43 26.84 -10.10
C LEU A 27 -7.15 26.13 -10.62
N ASP A 28 -6.27 26.87 -11.29
CA ASP A 28 -5.02 26.32 -11.84
C ASP A 28 -4.00 26.10 -10.73
N ARG A 29 -3.98 26.97 -9.72
CA ARG A 29 -3.14 26.83 -8.52
C ARG A 29 -3.54 25.64 -7.67
N THR A 30 -4.85 25.42 -7.47
CA THR A 30 -5.33 24.28 -6.67
C THR A 30 -5.09 22.95 -7.37
N TRP A 31 -5.31 22.87 -8.69
CA TRP A 31 -4.98 21.68 -9.47
C TRP A 31 -3.47 21.38 -9.43
N PHE A 32 -2.63 22.38 -9.65
CA PHE A 32 -1.17 22.26 -9.57
C PHE A 32 -0.71 21.79 -8.18
N LEU A 33 -1.21 22.41 -7.10
CA LEU A 33 -0.93 22.01 -5.73
C LEU A 33 -1.34 20.57 -5.45
N SER A 34 -2.51 20.14 -5.92
CA SER A 34 -2.97 18.75 -5.71
C SER A 34 -2.11 17.72 -6.45
N GLY A 35 -1.73 18.01 -7.70
CA GLY A 35 -0.84 17.16 -8.49
C GLY A 35 0.55 17.08 -7.89
N TYR A 36 1.07 18.22 -7.43
CA TYR A 36 2.37 18.30 -6.77
C TYR A 36 2.38 17.64 -5.39
N LEU A 37 1.36 17.84 -4.57
CA LEU A 37 1.22 17.15 -3.28
C LEU A 37 1.14 15.64 -3.47
N ARG A 38 0.49 15.17 -4.54
CA ARG A 38 0.49 13.75 -4.90
C ARG A 38 1.87 13.28 -5.32
N ALA A 39 2.55 14.00 -6.21
CA ALA A 39 3.90 13.66 -6.65
C ALA A 39 4.90 13.68 -5.48
N LEU A 40 4.80 14.66 -4.59
CA LEU A 40 5.53 14.70 -3.34
C LEU A 40 5.18 13.54 -2.44
N ASN A 41 3.90 13.22 -2.26
CA ASN A 41 3.49 12.10 -1.45
C ASN A 41 4.06 10.79 -2.03
N ASP A 42 4.09 10.61 -3.34
CA ASP A 42 4.70 9.46 -4.01
C ASP A 42 6.23 9.43 -3.83
N VAL A 43 6.90 10.59 -3.80
CA VAL A 43 8.34 10.72 -3.55
C VAL A 43 8.69 10.55 -2.06
N LEU A 44 7.81 10.97 -1.16
CA LEU A 44 7.94 10.88 0.29
C LEU A 44 7.43 9.54 0.84
N GLU A 45 6.58 8.83 0.11
CA GLU A 45 6.11 7.49 0.45
C GLU A 45 7.31 6.55 0.46
N LYS A 46 7.72 6.20 1.67
CA LYS A 46 8.80 5.27 1.92
C LYS A 46 8.42 3.93 1.27
N PRO A 47 9.31 3.29 0.49
CA PRO A 47 9.04 1.95 0.00
C PRO A 47 8.81 1.03 1.21
N HIS A 48 7.62 0.43 1.30
CA HIS A 48 7.29 -0.52 2.34
C HIS A 48 8.21 -1.74 2.20
N LYS A 49 9.18 -1.87 3.11
CA LYS A 49 10.17 -2.95 3.06
C LYS A 49 9.53 -4.26 3.50
N HIS A 50 8.62 -4.20 4.47
CA HIS A 50 7.94 -5.38 5.02
C HIS A 50 6.47 -5.39 4.64
N LYS A 51 6.12 -6.29 3.70
CA LYS A 51 4.76 -6.49 3.19
C LYS A 51 4.22 -7.81 3.71
N LEU A 52 3.05 -7.78 4.33
CA LEU A 52 2.33 -8.97 4.77
C LEU A 52 1.07 -9.17 3.91
N PHE A 53 0.88 -10.38 3.39
CA PHE A 53 -0.31 -10.76 2.65
C PHE A 53 -1.12 -11.77 3.46
N VAL A 54 -2.36 -11.42 3.78
CA VAL A 54 -3.25 -12.24 4.60
C VAL A 54 -4.44 -12.67 3.75
N CYS A 55 -4.60 -13.98 3.52
CA CYS A 55 -5.83 -14.54 2.95
C CYS A 55 -6.45 -15.55 3.92
N ASN A 56 -7.40 -16.39 3.49
CA ASN A 56 -8.07 -17.36 4.36
C ASN A 56 -7.10 -18.39 4.97
N GLN A 57 -6.36 -19.13 4.14
CA GLN A 57 -5.46 -20.23 4.57
C GLN A 57 -3.96 -19.91 4.45
N GLY A 58 -3.59 -18.87 3.70
CA GLY A 58 -2.18 -18.55 3.43
C GLY A 58 -1.58 -19.25 2.21
N GLU A 59 -2.37 -19.97 1.41
CA GLU A 59 -1.84 -20.92 0.42
C GLU A 59 -1.99 -20.51 -1.05
N ASN A 60 -3.07 -19.81 -1.40
CA ASN A 60 -3.37 -19.45 -2.79
C ASN A 60 -3.04 -17.99 -3.11
N ARG A 61 -3.96 -17.09 -2.79
CA ARG A 61 -3.89 -15.66 -3.14
C ARG A 61 -2.69 -14.95 -2.52
N SER A 62 -2.49 -15.10 -1.21
CA SER A 62 -1.37 -14.48 -0.49
C SER A 62 -0.01 -15.07 -0.88
N LYS A 63 0.08 -16.39 -1.05
CA LYS A 63 1.30 -17.06 -1.53
C LYS A 63 1.69 -16.64 -2.94
N THR A 64 0.71 -16.46 -3.82
CA THR A 64 0.92 -15.90 -5.17
C THR A 64 1.46 -14.48 -5.09
N ALA A 65 0.88 -13.63 -4.22
CA ALA A 65 1.35 -12.26 -4.03
C ALA A 65 2.80 -12.19 -3.51
N VAL A 66 3.17 -13.02 -2.53
CA VAL A 66 4.56 -13.13 -2.06
C VAL A 66 5.50 -13.57 -3.17
N THR A 67 5.09 -14.53 -4.01
CA THR A 67 5.90 -15.00 -5.13
C THR A 67 6.19 -13.89 -6.15
N LEU A 68 5.24 -12.97 -6.35
CA LEU A 68 5.37 -11.87 -7.29
C LEU A 68 6.08 -10.64 -6.73
N PHE A 69 5.84 -10.31 -5.46
CA PHE A 69 6.25 -9.02 -4.87
C PHE A 69 7.18 -9.15 -3.68
N GLY A 70 7.44 -10.36 -3.18
CA GLY A 70 8.17 -10.59 -1.93
C GLY A 70 7.40 -10.16 -0.68
N GLY A 71 7.87 -10.60 0.49
CA GLY A 71 7.22 -10.36 1.78
C GLY A 71 6.90 -11.66 2.52
N ARG A 72 5.90 -11.62 3.40
CA ARG A 72 5.36 -12.79 4.11
C ARG A 72 3.90 -13.03 3.76
N CYS A 73 3.46 -14.29 3.83
CA CYS A 73 2.05 -14.64 3.71
C CYS A 73 1.62 -15.52 4.88
N VAL A 74 0.40 -15.28 5.35
CA VAL A 74 -0.25 -16.03 6.43
C VAL A 74 -1.73 -16.21 6.11
N GLY A 75 -2.37 -17.17 6.77
CA GLY A 75 -3.82 -17.33 6.75
C GLY A 75 -4.45 -16.72 8.00
N ILE A 76 -5.48 -15.90 7.82
CA ILE A 76 -6.23 -15.31 8.93
C ILE A 76 -6.74 -16.43 9.85
N TYR A 77 -7.27 -17.54 9.32
CA TYR A 77 -7.84 -18.62 10.13
C TYR A 77 -6.87 -19.75 10.49
N THR A 78 -5.59 -19.65 10.09
CA THR A 78 -4.60 -20.72 10.30
C THR A 78 -3.46 -20.28 11.20
N ASN A 79 -2.71 -19.25 10.80
CA ASN A 79 -1.42 -18.96 11.40
C ASN A 79 -1.07 -17.46 11.49
N LEU A 80 -2.04 -16.54 11.31
CA LEU A 80 -1.78 -15.12 11.58
C LEU A 80 -1.48 -14.89 13.06
N THR A 81 -0.31 -14.31 13.34
CA THR A 81 0.12 -13.92 14.69
C THR A 81 0.27 -12.39 14.82
N LYS A 82 0.35 -11.92 16.08
CA LYS A 82 0.69 -10.51 16.38
C LYS A 82 2.07 -10.14 15.83
N GLU A 83 3.06 -11.04 15.92
CA GLU A 83 4.42 -10.80 15.42
C GLU A 83 4.43 -10.53 13.90
N ASP A 84 3.58 -11.21 13.13
CA ASP A 84 3.45 -10.95 11.70
C ASP A 84 2.94 -9.53 11.42
N LEU A 85 1.94 -9.07 12.17
CA LEU A 85 1.40 -7.72 12.05
C LEU A 85 2.44 -6.69 12.46
N ASP A 86 3.14 -6.92 13.58
CA ASP A 86 4.18 -6.05 14.09
C ASP A 86 5.35 -5.91 13.12
N TRP A 87 5.77 -7.01 12.48
CA TRP A 87 6.81 -7.03 11.46
C TRP A 87 6.46 -6.21 10.22
N ALA A 88 5.17 -6.14 9.85
CA ALA A 88 4.71 -5.52 8.61
C ALA A 88 4.64 -3.99 8.69
N ASP A 89 5.17 -3.32 7.68
CA ASP A 89 4.91 -1.89 7.42
C ASP A 89 3.51 -1.70 6.82
N ILE A 90 3.08 -2.67 6.03
CA ILE A 90 1.80 -2.69 5.33
C ILE A 90 1.23 -4.11 5.27
N VAL A 91 -0.07 -4.22 5.49
CA VAL A 91 -0.81 -5.48 5.45
C VAL A 91 -1.81 -5.42 4.30
N TYR A 92 -1.79 -6.43 3.44
CA TYR A 92 -2.75 -6.60 2.36
C TYR A 92 -3.68 -7.75 2.69
N VAL A 93 -4.98 -7.47 2.69
CA VAL A 93 -6.02 -8.49 2.71
C VAL A 93 -6.65 -8.60 1.33
N PHE A 94 -7.31 -9.73 1.05
CA PHE A 94 -7.97 -9.98 -0.24
C PHE A 94 -9.46 -9.70 -0.20
N GLU A 95 -10.09 -9.80 0.98
CA GLU A 95 -11.52 -9.59 1.20
C GLU A 95 -11.74 -8.79 2.50
N GLU A 96 -12.86 -8.04 2.58
CA GLU A 96 -13.13 -7.16 3.73
C GLU A 96 -13.32 -7.93 5.03
N ASP A 97 -13.86 -9.14 4.95
CA ASP A 97 -14.05 -10.02 6.10
C ASP A 97 -12.73 -10.32 6.82
N GLN A 98 -11.63 -10.44 6.07
CA GLN A 98 -10.30 -10.68 6.64
C GLN A 98 -9.81 -9.44 7.41
N ARG A 99 -10.03 -8.24 6.89
CA ARG A 99 -9.70 -6.99 7.61
C ARG A 99 -10.53 -6.86 8.88
N THR A 100 -11.82 -7.14 8.80
CA THR A 100 -12.73 -7.15 9.94
C THR A 100 -12.27 -8.16 11.00
N GLU A 101 -11.84 -9.34 10.57
CA GLU A 101 -11.35 -10.38 11.47
C GLU A 101 -10.03 -10.01 12.15
N ILE A 102 -9.12 -9.33 11.44
CA ILE A 102 -7.91 -8.74 12.05
C ILE A 102 -8.31 -7.73 13.13
N GLY A 103 -9.26 -6.84 12.85
CA GLY A 103 -9.74 -5.85 13.83
C GLY A 103 -10.34 -6.46 15.08
N LYS A 104 -10.99 -7.63 14.98
CA LYS A 104 -11.53 -8.37 16.14
C LYS A 104 -10.44 -9.03 16.97
N ARG A 105 -9.44 -9.63 16.32
CA ARG A 105 -8.41 -10.45 16.99
C ARG A 105 -7.21 -9.66 17.48
N PHE A 106 -6.89 -8.55 16.80
CA PHE A 106 -5.69 -7.75 16.98
C PHE A 106 -6.04 -6.25 16.97
N PRO A 107 -6.88 -5.78 17.92
CA PRO A 107 -7.44 -4.43 17.87
C PRO A 107 -6.38 -3.33 18.01
N GLU A 108 -5.30 -3.55 18.76
CA GLU A 108 -4.21 -2.58 18.92
C GLU A 108 -3.43 -2.41 17.62
N GLU A 109 -3.04 -3.52 17.00
CA GLU A 109 -2.31 -3.55 15.74
C GLU A 109 -3.17 -2.99 14.61
N TYR A 110 -4.47 -3.34 14.59
CA TYR A 110 -5.42 -2.84 13.59
C TYR A 110 -5.48 -1.31 13.54
N LEU A 111 -5.43 -0.65 14.69
CA LEU A 111 -5.48 0.82 14.77
C LEU A 111 -4.17 1.49 14.33
N GLN A 112 -3.05 0.77 14.41
CA GLN A 112 -1.72 1.31 14.11
C GLN A 112 -1.22 0.95 12.70
N LYS A 113 -1.72 -0.13 12.12
CA LYS A 113 -1.21 -0.69 10.86
C LYS A 113 -1.99 -0.19 9.66
N LYS A 114 -1.26 0.07 8.56
CA LYS A 114 -1.87 0.32 7.24
C LYS A 114 -2.35 -1.01 6.67
N ILE A 115 -3.66 -1.25 6.74
CA ILE A 115 -4.31 -2.45 6.20
C ILE A 115 -5.09 -2.08 4.94
N LEU A 116 -4.70 -2.63 3.78
CA LEU A 116 -5.33 -2.40 2.49
C LEU A 116 -6.06 -3.66 2.01
N ASN A 117 -7.31 -3.48 1.55
CA ASN A 117 -8.08 -4.52 0.91
C ASN A 117 -7.88 -4.49 -0.61
N LEU A 118 -7.44 -5.60 -1.19
CA LEU A 118 -7.21 -5.74 -2.63
C LEU A 118 -8.49 -6.01 -3.42
N ASP A 119 -9.57 -6.45 -2.76
CA ASP A 119 -10.86 -6.80 -3.37
C ASP A 119 -10.69 -7.86 -4.47
N ILE A 120 -10.19 -9.03 -4.07
CA ILE A 120 -9.92 -10.18 -4.94
C ILE A 120 -10.56 -11.45 -4.33
N PRO A 121 -11.59 -12.03 -4.97
CA PRO A 121 -12.38 -13.14 -4.41
C PRO A 121 -11.59 -14.45 -4.28
N ASP A 122 -12.02 -15.32 -3.36
CA ASP A 122 -11.41 -16.64 -3.12
C ASP A 122 -11.76 -17.73 -4.15
N ILE A 123 -11.54 -17.46 -5.42
CA ILE A 123 -11.87 -18.38 -6.53
C ILE A 123 -10.63 -18.85 -7.31
N TYR A 124 -9.45 -18.44 -6.86
CA TYR A 124 -8.20 -18.65 -7.59
C TYR A 124 -7.31 -19.66 -6.88
N SER A 125 -6.78 -20.61 -7.65
CA SER A 125 -5.66 -21.45 -7.24
C SER A 125 -4.34 -20.68 -7.27
N TYR A 126 -3.35 -21.19 -6.54
CA TYR A 126 -1.97 -20.70 -6.57
C TYR A 126 -1.44 -20.51 -8.00
N MET A 127 -0.85 -19.33 -8.27
CA MET A 127 -0.29 -18.93 -9.57
C MET A 127 -1.27 -18.96 -10.76
N ASN A 128 -2.57 -18.92 -10.51
CA ASN A 128 -3.56 -18.77 -11.58
C ASN A 128 -3.25 -17.51 -12.43
N PRO A 129 -3.22 -17.60 -13.77
CA PRO A 129 -2.86 -16.46 -14.63
C PRO A 129 -3.74 -15.21 -14.44
N LYS A 130 -5.04 -15.39 -14.18
CA LYS A 130 -5.97 -14.28 -13.92
C LYS A 130 -5.65 -13.60 -12.60
N LEU A 131 -5.36 -14.38 -11.55
CA LEU A 131 -4.93 -13.85 -10.26
C LEU A 131 -3.63 -13.04 -10.38
N VAL A 132 -2.65 -13.52 -11.14
CA VAL A 132 -1.39 -12.80 -11.39
C VAL A 132 -1.66 -11.45 -12.06
N LEU A 133 -2.59 -11.40 -13.01
CA LEU A 133 -2.96 -10.16 -13.69
C LEU A 133 -3.64 -9.16 -12.75
N GLU A 134 -4.62 -9.61 -11.97
CA GLU A 134 -5.33 -8.78 -10.98
C GLU A 134 -4.36 -8.21 -9.93
N LEU A 135 -3.49 -9.06 -9.39
CA LEU A 135 -2.46 -8.65 -8.43
C LEU A 135 -1.51 -7.58 -9.00
N LYS A 136 -1.02 -7.78 -10.24
CA LYS A 136 -0.18 -6.78 -10.93
C LYS A 136 -0.91 -5.47 -11.20
N LYS A 137 -2.23 -5.50 -11.38
CA LYS A 137 -3.05 -4.29 -11.56
C LYS A 137 -3.24 -3.53 -10.25
N LYS A 138 -3.48 -4.24 -9.14
CA LYS A 138 -3.75 -3.66 -7.82
C LYS A 138 -2.51 -3.17 -7.08
N MET A 139 -1.33 -3.74 -7.38
CA MET A 139 -0.07 -3.44 -6.69
C MET A 139 0.91 -2.61 -7.53
N ARG A 140 0.39 -1.89 -8.52
CA ARG A 140 1.14 -0.96 -9.38
C ARG A 140 1.21 0.45 -8.81
#